data_AF-A0A6J0GV52-F1
#
_entry.id   AF-A0A6J0GV52-F1
#
_cell.length_a   1.000
_cell.length_b   1.000
_cell.length_c   1.000
_cell.angle_alpha   90.00
_cell.angle_beta   90.00
_cell.angle_gamma   90.00
#
_symmetry.space_group_name_H-M   'P 1'
#
loop_
_entity.id
_entity.type
_entity.pdbx_description
1 polymer ?
#
loop_
_entity_poly.entity_id
_entity_poly.type
_entity_poly.pdbx_seq_one_letter_code
_entity_poly.pdbx_strand_id
1 'polypeptide(L)'
;MLHLVALLLHCVPLAMGQYDICKSWVTTDDGPSWEFYACQPKAMRMKDYVTVRVDPAGITCGDPPERFCTHENPYLCSDECDASNPDLAHPPKLMFDSEDEGLATYWQSVTWRRYPEPLLANITLSWNKSIELTDDIVITFEYGRPTIMMLEKSLDNGRTWHPYQYYADDCMEAFSMPARRVRDLSTTSANRVLCTEEYSRWAGSKKEKTVRFEVRDRFAIFAGPDLKNMDNLYTRLESAKGLKDFFTVTDLRMRLLRPALGGTYVQRENLYKYFYAVSNIEVTGRCKCNLHANLCTFKEGSLQCECEHNTTGQDCGKCKKNFRSRSWRAGSYLPLPNGSPNACAAAGSAFGTYERPQRVNTPKTTTAKTTTTTTPTTTTTTSTTTTTTTTTTPLPATTTQPGGCHARCLTWRPGLFPAPLFSCFPWDCRAGGPGYLLCRMMIKRHG
;
A
#
# COMPACT_ATOMS: atom_id res chain seq x y z
N MET A 1 25.12 -40.79 17.28
CA MET A 1 25.89 -39.51 17.27
C MET A 1 26.05 -38.91 15.86
N LEU A 2 26.23 -39.68 14.78
CA LEU A 2 26.35 -39.11 13.42
C LEU A 2 25.02 -38.59 12.81
N HIS A 3 23.87 -39.17 13.17
CA HIS A 3 22.58 -38.75 12.60
C HIS A 3 22.04 -37.42 13.16
N LEU A 4 22.47 -36.99 14.35
CA LEU A 4 22.11 -35.67 14.90
C LEU A 4 22.88 -34.53 14.23
N VAL A 5 24.10 -34.79 13.74
CA VAL A 5 24.93 -33.78 13.06
C VAL A 5 24.38 -33.49 11.65
N ALA A 6 23.83 -34.50 10.97
CA ALA A 6 23.18 -34.31 9.67
C ALA A 6 21.88 -33.47 9.76
N LEU A 7 21.11 -33.61 10.84
CA LEU A 7 19.93 -32.78 11.10
C LEU A 7 20.30 -31.33 11.47
N LEU A 8 21.43 -31.11 12.16
CA LEU A 8 21.95 -29.77 12.43
C LEU A 8 22.51 -29.07 11.17
N LEU A 9 23.05 -29.83 10.21
CA LEU A 9 23.52 -29.28 8.92
C LEU A 9 22.38 -29.02 7.91
N HIS A 10 21.22 -29.68 8.06
CA HIS A 10 20.04 -29.43 7.23
C HIS A 10 19.02 -28.44 7.83
N CYS A 11 19.27 -27.93 9.05
CA CYS A 11 18.46 -26.91 9.70
C CYS A 11 19.09 -25.51 9.73
N VAL A 12 20.12 -25.25 8.91
CA VAL A 12 20.60 -23.88 8.64
C VAL A 12 20.19 -23.44 7.22
N PRO A 13 18.90 -23.20 6.98
CA PRO A 13 18.51 -22.08 6.14
C PRO A 13 17.70 -21.12 7.01
N LEU A 14 18.32 -20.58 8.07
CA LEU A 14 17.70 -19.57 8.90
C LEU A 14 18.48 -18.25 8.77
N ALA A 15 17.89 -17.37 7.96
CA ALA A 15 18.01 -15.92 8.02
C ALA A 15 19.30 -15.26 7.48
N MET A 16 19.79 -15.65 6.30
CA MET A 16 20.37 -14.62 5.43
C MET A 16 19.21 -13.86 4.80
N GLY A 17 18.98 -12.62 5.24
CA GLY A 17 18.00 -11.75 4.60
C GLY A 17 18.43 -11.46 3.16
N GLN A 18 17.44 -11.33 2.29
CA GLN A 18 17.69 -10.99 0.89
C GLN A 18 18.22 -9.55 0.82
N TYR A 19 19.36 -9.37 0.16
CA TYR A 19 20.05 -8.08 0.01
C TYR A 19 20.64 -7.53 1.33
N ASP A 20 21.18 -8.39 2.19
CA ASP A 20 21.77 -7.98 3.49
C ASP A 20 23.22 -7.46 3.40
N ILE A 21 23.93 -7.71 2.29
CA ILE A 21 25.35 -7.40 2.13
C ILE A 21 25.53 -6.34 1.06
N CYS A 22 26.14 -5.20 1.40
CA CYS A 22 26.44 -4.14 0.42
C CYS A 22 27.76 -4.35 -0.32
N LYS A 23 28.75 -4.96 0.32
CA LYS A 23 30.08 -5.16 -0.25
C LYS A 23 30.79 -6.39 0.29
N SER A 24 31.61 -7.02 -0.54
CA SER A 24 32.51 -8.11 -0.16
C SER A 24 33.94 -7.76 -0.58
N TRP A 25 34.90 -8.24 0.19
CA TRP A 25 36.31 -8.12 -0.16
C TRP A 25 36.70 -9.32 -0.99
N VAL A 26 37.10 -9.09 -2.23
CA VAL A 26 37.43 -10.13 -3.22
C VAL A 26 38.82 -9.90 -3.78
N THR A 27 39.47 -10.97 -4.21
CA THR A 27 40.76 -10.88 -4.90
C THR A 27 40.51 -11.02 -6.40
N THR A 28 40.86 -9.97 -7.15
CA THR A 28 40.79 -9.93 -8.61
C THR A 28 42.19 -10.02 -9.22
N ASP A 29 42.29 -10.17 -10.55
CA ASP A 29 43.57 -10.23 -11.26
C ASP A 29 44.40 -8.95 -11.04
N ASP A 30 43.73 -7.81 -10.85
CA ASP A 30 44.35 -6.50 -10.54
C ASP A 30 44.64 -6.31 -9.03
N GLY A 31 44.51 -7.37 -8.23
CA GLY A 31 44.70 -7.35 -6.78
C GLY A 31 43.38 -7.31 -5.99
N PRO A 32 43.44 -7.06 -4.67
CA PRO A 32 42.27 -7.11 -3.81
C PRO A 32 41.38 -5.87 -3.99
N SER A 33 40.09 -6.08 -4.16
CA SER A 33 39.11 -5.02 -4.45
C SER A 33 37.76 -5.26 -3.76
N TRP A 34 36.94 -4.21 -3.70
CA TRP A 34 35.57 -4.29 -3.19
C TRP A 34 34.61 -4.61 -4.34
N GLU A 35 33.86 -5.70 -4.21
CA GLU A 35 32.69 -5.96 -5.04
C GLU A 35 31.43 -5.43 -4.33
N PHE A 36 30.55 -4.75 -5.06
CA PHE A 36 29.33 -4.15 -4.52
C PHE A 36 28.08 -4.93 -4.94
N TYR A 37 27.08 -5.01 -4.06
CA TYR A 37 25.79 -5.66 -4.32
C TYR A 37 24.62 -4.76 -3.90
N ALA A 38 23.43 -4.96 -4.44
CA ALA A 38 22.26 -4.24 -3.95
C ALA A 38 22.00 -4.61 -2.49
N CYS A 39 21.69 -3.63 -1.62
CA CYS A 39 21.51 -3.90 -0.20
C CYS A 39 20.47 -3.03 0.49
N GLN A 40 19.75 -3.60 1.45
CA GLN A 40 18.67 -2.93 2.18
C GLN A 40 18.72 -3.24 3.68
N PRO A 41 18.22 -2.34 4.55
CA PRO A 41 18.19 -2.60 5.98
C PRO A 41 17.09 -3.59 6.34
N LYS A 42 17.28 -4.25 7.49
CA LYS A 42 16.28 -5.15 8.06
C LYS A 42 14.99 -4.38 8.42
N ALA A 43 13.87 -5.10 8.40
CA ALA A 43 12.61 -4.57 8.89
C ALA A 43 12.69 -4.37 10.42
N MET A 44 12.06 -3.30 10.91
CA MET A 44 12.02 -2.89 12.30
C MET A 44 10.61 -2.44 12.67
N ARG A 45 10.31 -2.44 13.97
CA ARG A 45 9.10 -1.81 14.51
C ARG A 45 9.26 -0.30 14.44
N MET A 46 8.52 0.32 13.53
CA MET A 46 8.61 1.77 13.29
C MET A 46 7.92 2.59 14.39
N LYS A 47 7.09 1.95 15.24
CA LYS A 47 6.51 2.61 16.42
C LYS A 47 7.56 3.10 17.43
N ASP A 48 8.73 2.45 17.50
CA ASP A 48 9.80 2.82 18.44
C ASP A 48 10.49 4.16 18.05
N TYR A 49 10.29 4.64 16.81
CA TYR A 49 10.93 5.84 16.25
C TYR A 49 9.93 6.90 15.78
N VAL A 50 8.64 6.75 16.14
CA VAL A 50 7.58 7.64 15.68
C VAL A 50 7.44 8.83 16.61
N THR A 51 7.21 10.01 16.02
CA THR A 51 6.69 11.17 16.75
C THR A 51 5.20 11.29 16.47
N VAL A 52 4.39 11.31 17.52
CA VAL A 52 2.93 11.42 17.41
C VAL A 52 2.46 12.85 17.63
N ARG A 53 1.47 13.27 16.85
CA ARG A 53 0.73 14.51 17.04
C ARG A 53 -0.76 14.24 16.92
N VAL A 54 -1.55 14.72 17.88
CA VAL A 54 -3.00 14.54 17.90
C VAL A 54 -3.68 15.91 17.80
N ASP A 55 -4.68 16.03 16.93
CA ASP A 55 -5.48 17.25 16.71
C ASP A 55 -6.98 16.93 16.72
N PRO A 56 -7.91 17.78 17.22
CA PRO A 56 -7.84 18.99 18.04
C PRO A 56 -6.70 19.18 19.02
N ALA A 57 -6.24 20.41 19.29
CA ALA A 57 -5.80 20.68 20.67
C ALA A 57 -7.03 20.52 21.59
N GLY A 58 -6.89 19.78 22.70
CA GLY A 58 -8.01 19.48 23.62
C GLY A 58 -8.91 18.30 23.19
N ILE A 59 -8.54 17.51 22.17
CA ILE A 59 -9.30 16.31 21.80
C ILE A 59 -9.02 15.11 22.71
N THR A 60 -7.87 15.08 23.39
CA THR A 60 -7.56 14.04 24.39
C THR A 60 -8.36 14.32 25.65
N CYS A 61 -8.97 13.30 26.25
CA CYS A 61 -9.78 13.48 27.45
C CYS A 61 -8.96 13.88 28.68
N GLY A 62 -9.63 14.44 29.68
CA GLY A 62 -9.06 14.68 31.01
C GLY A 62 -8.77 16.13 31.38
N ASP A 63 -9.02 17.10 30.50
CA ASP A 63 -8.93 18.53 30.80
C ASP A 63 -10.13 19.31 30.21
N PRO A 64 -11.22 19.54 30.98
CA PRO A 64 -11.43 19.07 32.36
C PRO A 64 -11.72 17.56 32.44
N PRO A 65 -11.67 16.95 33.64
CA PRO A 65 -12.05 15.55 33.84
C PRO A 65 -13.45 15.23 33.31
N GLU A 66 -13.58 14.09 32.64
CA GLU A 66 -14.82 13.68 31.97
C GLU A 66 -15.13 12.21 32.21
N ARG A 67 -16.40 11.89 32.48
CA ARG A 67 -16.88 10.51 32.62
C ARG A 67 -17.17 9.86 31.27
N PHE A 68 -16.98 8.55 31.20
CA PHE A 68 -17.28 7.77 30.00
C PHE A 68 -17.93 6.43 30.35
N CYS A 69 -18.51 5.78 29.34
CA CYS A 69 -19.12 4.46 29.50
C CYS A 69 -18.23 3.38 28.91
N THR A 70 -17.94 2.35 29.69
CA THR A 70 -17.27 1.12 29.22
C THR A 70 -18.30 0.07 28.80
N HIS A 71 -17.88 -0.92 28.00
CA HIS A 71 -18.73 -2.09 27.66
C HIS A 71 -19.11 -2.91 28.90
N GLU A 72 -18.30 -2.86 29.97
CA GLU A 72 -18.53 -3.57 31.23
C GLU A 72 -19.59 -2.88 32.08
N ASN A 73 -19.64 -1.54 32.03
CA ASN A 73 -20.59 -0.75 32.80
C ASN A 73 -21.41 0.24 31.95
N PRO A 74 -22.25 -0.25 31.02
CA PRO A 74 -22.98 0.59 30.07
C PRO A 74 -24.09 1.44 30.71
N TYR A 75 -24.49 1.13 31.95
CA TYR A 75 -25.59 1.81 32.65
C TYR A 75 -25.11 2.83 33.69
N LEU A 76 -23.99 2.60 34.38
CA LEU A 76 -23.52 3.51 35.42
C LEU A 76 -22.54 4.57 34.90
N CYS A 77 -21.78 4.27 33.83
CA CYS A 77 -20.79 5.19 33.22
C CYS A 77 -19.96 5.95 34.26
N SER A 78 -19.45 5.20 35.24
CA SER A 78 -18.76 5.72 36.42
C SER A 78 -17.26 5.93 36.21
N ASP A 79 -16.74 5.41 35.10
CA ASP A 79 -15.33 5.54 34.74
C ASP A 79 -15.03 7.00 34.36
N GLU A 80 -13.87 7.50 34.78
CA GLU A 80 -13.49 8.90 34.65
C GLU A 80 -12.11 9.00 34.01
N CYS A 81 -11.97 9.92 33.05
CA CYS A 81 -10.69 10.30 32.49
C CYS A 81 -10.27 11.63 33.09
N ASP A 82 -9.10 11.66 33.73
CA ASP A 82 -8.51 12.85 34.37
C ASP A 82 -7.03 12.94 33.97
N ALA A 83 -6.66 14.02 33.27
CA ALA A 83 -5.30 14.20 32.78
C ALA A 83 -4.30 14.52 33.91
N SER A 84 -4.79 14.95 35.08
CA SER A 84 -3.97 15.25 36.25
C SER A 84 -3.57 14.00 37.05
N ASN A 85 -4.35 12.92 36.93
CA ASN A 85 -4.10 11.65 37.60
C ASN A 85 -3.51 10.62 36.62
N PRO A 86 -2.25 10.18 36.79
CA PRO A 86 -1.62 9.19 35.92
C PRO A 86 -2.39 7.88 35.75
N ASP A 87 -3.16 7.46 36.76
CA ASP A 87 -3.93 6.20 36.72
C ASP A 87 -5.22 6.31 35.87
N LEU A 88 -5.68 7.54 35.61
CA LEU A 88 -6.89 7.85 34.83
C LEU A 88 -6.58 8.63 33.54
N ALA A 89 -5.31 8.96 33.32
CA ALA A 89 -4.88 9.74 32.17
C ALA A 89 -4.66 8.83 30.95
N HIS A 90 -5.17 9.27 29.79
CA HIS A 90 -5.06 8.54 28.53
C HIS A 90 -4.27 9.30 27.45
N PRO A 91 -2.97 9.61 27.67
CA PRO A 91 -2.18 10.42 26.75
C PRO A 91 -1.82 9.67 25.45
N PRO A 92 -1.52 10.39 24.34
CA PRO A 92 -1.20 9.79 23.04
C PRO A 92 -0.02 8.81 23.03
N LYS A 93 0.89 8.92 24.00
CA LYS A 93 2.05 8.01 24.15
C LYS A 93 1.65 6.55 24.35
N LEU A 94 0.46 6.30 24.92
CA LEU A 94 -0.04 4.96 25.17
C LEU A 94 -0.41 4.20 23.90
N MET A 95 -0.46 4.84 22.72
CA MET A 95 -0.68 4.12 21.45
C MET A 95 0.54 3.33 20.96
N PHE A 96 1.71 3.48 21.59
CA PHE A 96 2.97 2.91 21.12
C PHE A 96 3.80 2.24 22.23
N ASP A 97 3.29 2.15 23.44
CA ASP A 97 3.98 1.50 24.55
C ASP A 97 4.06 -0.03 24.34
N SER A 98 4.69 -0.69 25.31
CA SER A 98 4.70 -2.16 25.36
C SER A 98 3.56 -2.59 26.27
N GLU A 99 2.55 -3.24 25.70
CA GLU A 99 1.46 -3.83 26.48
C GLU A 99 2.01 -5.04 27.27
N ASP A 100 1.90 -5.00 28.61
CA ASP A 100 2.11 -6.17 29.46
C ASP A 100 0.84 -7.03 29.46
N GLU A 101 0.98 -8.35 29.60
CA GLU A 101 -0.14 -9.29 29.50
C GLU A 101 -1.28 -8.95 30.47
N GLY A 102 -2.40 -8.46 29.93
CA GLY A 102 -3.67 -8.28 30.64
C GLY A 102 -4.07 -6.84 30.96
N LEU A 103 -3.20 -5.84 30.76
CA LEU A 103 -3.51 -4.43 31.01
C LEU A 103 -3.34 -3.61 29.73
N ALA A 104 -4.41 -3.50 28.94
CA ALA A 104 -4.42 -2.65 27.76
C ALA A 104 -4.39 -1.18 28.17
N THR A 105 -3.28 -0.50 27.87
CA THR A 105 -3.18 0.96 27.89
C THR A 105 -3.70 1.52 26.58
N TYR A 106 -4.28 2.72 26.59
CA TYR A 106 -4.82 3.33 25.39
C TYR A 106 -4.87 4.85 25.51
N TRP A 107 -4.71 5.52 24.36
CA TRP A 107 -5.11 6.90 24.20
C TRP A 107 -6.62 6.99 24.06
N GLN A 108 -7.24 8.03 24.64
CA GLN A 108 -8.69 8.25 24.57
C GLN A 108 -9.02 9.70 24.19
N SER A 109 -10.02 9.85 23.32
CA SER A 109 -10.61 11.16 23.02
C SER A 109 -11.64 11.57 24.07
N VAL A 110 -11.97 12.86 24.10
CA VAL A 110 -13.22 13.34 24.73
C VAL A 110 -14.44 12.60 24.19
N THR A 111 -15.52 12.59 24.97
CA THR A 111 -16.79 11.98 24.53
C THR A 111 -17.51 12.85 23.50
N TRP A 112 -18.49 12.27 22.80
CA TRP A 112 -19.25 12.97 21.78
C TRP A 112 -20.34 13.91 22.36
N ARG A 113 -20.05 14.57 23.49
CA ARG A 113 -20.97 15.47 24.20
C ARG A 113 -21.45 16.66 23.36
N ARG A 114 -20.67 17.07 22.35
CA ARG A 114 -20.99 18.17 21.41
C ARG A 114 -21.90 17.77 20.25
N TYR A 115 -22.44 16.55 20.25
CA TYR A 115 -23.39 16.10 19.23
C TYR A 115 -24.53 17.11 19.03
N PRO A 116 -24.89 17.50 17.79
CA PRO A 116 -24.59 16.82 16.51
C PRO A 116 -23.28 17.24 15.81
N GLU A 117 -22.45 18.09 16.41
CA GLU A 117 -21.16 18.46 15.81
C GLU A 117 -20.27 17.21 15.69
N PRO A 118 -19.64 16.92 14.54
CA PRO A 118 -18.84 15.72 14.37
C PRO A 118 -17.66 15.63 15.34
N LEU A 119 -17.47 14.45 15.96
CA LEU A 119 -16.28 14.16 16.75
C LEU A 119 -15.13 13.81 15.80
N LEU A 120 -14.29 14.80 15.48
CA LEU A 120 -13.16 14.64 14.58
C LEU A 120 -11.85 14.57 15.36
N ALA A 121 -11.02 13.58 15.04
CA ALA A 121 -9.67 13.47 15.59
C ALA A 121 -8.68 13.05 14.51
N ASN A 122 -7.55 13.75 14.44
CA ASN A 122 -6.44 13.42 13.55
C ASN A 122 -5.27 12.93 14.39
N ILE A 123 -4.75 11.75 14.06
CA ILE A 123 -3.53 11.22 14.67
C ILE A 123 -2.47 11.16 13.57
N THR A 124 -1.46 12.01 13.68
CA THR A 124 -0.34 12.10 12.75
C THR A 124 0.88 11.39 13.32
N LEU A 125 1.46 10.49 12.53
CA LEU A 125 2.64 9.69 12.82
C LEU A 125 3.76 10.16 11.92
N SER A 126 4.84 10.66 12.49
CA SER A 126 5.96 11.26 11.75
C SER A 126 7.27 10.58 12.08
N TRP A 127 8.00 10.12 11.07
CA TRP A 127 9.32 9.50 11.26
C TRP A 127 10.48 10.43 10.90
N ASN A 128 10.19 11.56 10.27
CA ASN A 128 11.18 12.45 9.68
C ASN A 128 12.22 11.70 8.80
N LYS A 129 11.81 10.58 8.19
CA LYS A 129 12.61 9.67 7.38
C LYS A 129 11.67 8.91 6.45
N SER A 130 12.05 8.72 5.19
CA SER A 130 11.29 7.83 4.30
C SER A 130 11.49 6.36 4.71
N ILE A 131 10.38 5.68 4.96
CA ILE A 131 10.32 4.25 5.30
C ILE A 131 9.52 3.51 4.23
N GLU A 132 9.85 2.24 4.02
CA GLU A 132 9.14 1.31 3.14
C GLU A 132 8.43 0.28 4.02
N LEU A 133 7.10 0.20 3.92
CA LEU A 133 6.29 -0.75 4.67
C LEU A 133 6.58 -2.18 4.21
N THR A 134 6.69 -3.09 5.17
CA THR A 134 6.98 -4.51 4.91
C THR A 134 5.91 -5.45 5.42
N ASP A 135 5.08 -4.99 6.35
CA ASP A 135 3.95 -5.72 6.89
C ASP A 135 2.73 -4.79 7.04
N ASP A 136 1.59 -5.35 7.40
CA ASP A 136 0.33 -4.63 7.58
C ASP A 136 0.48 -3.53 8.63
N ILE A 137 -0.22 -2.41 8.42
CA ILE A 137 -0.42 -1.44 9.50
C ILE A 137 -1.63 -1.91 10.29
N VAL A 138 -1.45 -2.16 11.59
CA VAL A 138 -2.52 -2.66 12.47
C VAL A 138 -2.82 -1.61 13.52
N ILE A 139 -4.08 -1.20 13.60
CA ILE A 139 -4.57 -0.23 14.56
C ILE A 139 -5.58 -0.94 15.45
N THR A 140 -5.31 -1.00 16.76
CA THR A 140 -6.18 -1.66 17.74
C THR A 140 -6.96 -0.62 18.51
N PHE A 141 -8.29 -0.76 18.51
CA PHE A 141 -9.24 0.09 19.21
C PHE A 141 -9.84 -0.63 20.41
N GLU A 142 -9.94 0.02 21.56
CA GLU A 142 -10.44 -0.63 22.78
C GLU A 142 -11.98 -0.65 22.83
N TYR A 143 -12.61 0.51 22.66
CA TYR A 143 -14.07 0.70 22.77
C TYR A 143 -14.78 0.86 21.42
N GLY A 144 -14.40 0.00 20.47
CA GLY A 144 -15.04 -0.10 19.16
C GLY A 144 -14.34 0.69 18.05
N ARG A 145 -14.36 0.12 16.85
CA ARG A 145 -13.74 0.70 15.66
C ARG A 145 -14.54 1.91 15.14
N PRO A 146 -13.91 2.89 14.48
CA PRO A 146 -14.63 3.99 13.84
C PRO A 146 -15.61 3.49 12.78
N THR A 147 -16.80 4.09 12.74
CA THR A 147 -17.74 3.87 11.63
C THR A 147 -17.27 4.56 10.36
N ILE A 148 -16.59 5.71 10.48
CA ILE A 148 -15.94 6.39 9.36
C ILE A 148 -14.54 6.83 9.77
N MET A 149 -13.53 6.40 9.02
CA MET A 149 -12.16 6.89 9.13
C MET A 149 -11.43 6.85 7.79
N MET A 150 -10.32 7.57 7.70
CA MET A 150 -9.45 7.59 6.54
C MET A 150 -8.00 7.49 6.98
N LEU A 151 -7.22 6.66 6.30
CA LEU A 151 -5.77 6.64 6.42
C LEU A 151 -5.18 7.46 5.27
N GLU A 152 -4.40 8.47 5.58
CA GLU A 152 -3.64 9.28 4.64
C GLU A 152 -2.14 9.01 4.81
N LYS A 153 -1.36 9.24 3.76
CA LYS A 153 0.09 9.21 3.79
C LYS A 153 0.72 10.47 3.22
N SER A 154 1.93 10.75 3.66
CA SER A 154 2.82 11.76 3.10
C SER A 154 4.11 11.11 2.60
N LEU A 155 4.72 11.75 1.60
CA LEU A 155 6.04 11.42 1.06
C LEU A 155 7.07 12.56 1.26
N ASP A 156 6.63 13.68 1.83
CA ASP A 156 7.36 14.96 1.87
C ASP A 156 7.30 15.60 3.26
N ASN A 157 7.37 14.77 4.31
CA ASN A 157 7.43 15.20 5.71
C ASN A 157 6.19 16.00 6.15
N GLY A 158 5.00 15.54 5.73
CA GLY A 158 3.72 16.12 6.14
C GLY A 158 3.31 17.39 5.40
N ARG A 159 4.01 17.79 4.33
CA ARG A 159 3.64 18.97 3.51
C ARG A 159 2.43 18.69 2.64
N THR A 160 2.40 17.53 1.98
CA THR A 160 1.27 17.07 1.19
C THR A 160 0.74 15.73 1.70
N TRP A 161 -0.58 15.57 1.60
CA TRP A 161 -1.31 14.42 2.14
C TRP A 161 -2.13 13.78 1.02
N HIS A 162 -2.02 12.47 0.92
CA HIS A 162 -2.68 11.67 -0.10
C HIS A 162 -3.48 10.57 0.59
N PRO A 163 -4.71 10.28 0.12
CA PRO A 163 -5.49 9.20 0.69
C PRO A 163 -4.79 7.86 0.43
N TYR A 164 -4.74 7.02 1.46
CA TYR A 164 -4.09 5.72 1.39
C TYR A 164 -5.14 4.59 1.41
N GLN A 165 -6.12 4.69 2.30
CA GLN A 165 -7.29 3.80 2.35
C GLN A 165 -8.45 4.47 3.09
N TYR A 166 -9.68 4.20 2.64
CA TYR A 166 -10.91 4.68 3.26
C TYR A 166 -11.60 3.52 4.00
N TYR A 167 -12.21 3.82 5.14
CA TYR A 167 -12.94 2.86 5.96
C TYR A 167 -14.28 3.47 6.34
N ALA A 168 -15.37 2.79 6.00
CA ALA A 168 -16.72 3.24 6.28
C ALA A 168 -17.63 2.05 6.55
N ASP A 169 -18.69 2.23 7.33
CA ASP A 169 -19.78 1.25 7.46
C ASP A 169 -20.63 1.18 6.18
N ASP A 170 -20.80 2.31 5.50
CA ASP A 170 -21.30 2.42 4.12
C ASP A 170 -20.34 3.30 3.28
N CYS A 171 -19.58 2.65 2.39
CA CYS A 171 -18.59 3.34 1.55
C CYS A 171 -19.22 4.29 0.51
N MET A 172 -20.41 3.96 0.01
CA MET A 172 -21.11 4.79 -0.98
C MET A 172 -21.66 6.05 -0.34
N GLU A 173 -22.23 5.94 0.87
CA GLU A 173 -22.71 7.10 1.64
C GLU A 173 -21.55 8.01 2.08
N ALA A 174 -20.51 7.45 2.70
CA ALA A 174 -19.46 8.24 3.33
C ALA A 174 -18.51 8.93 2.34
N PHE A 175 -18.13 8.22 1.26
CA PHE A 175 -17.08 8.66 0.35
C PHE A 175 -17.46 8.59 -1.13
N SER A 176 -18.71 8.23 -1.46
CA SER A 176 -19.14 8.01 -2.87
C SER A 176 -18.25 6.99 -3.60
N MET A 177 -17.79 5.96 -2.88
CA MET A 177 -16.92 4.91 -3.41
C MET A 177 -17.56 3.54 -3.25
N PRO A 178 -17.41 2.62 -4.23
CA PRO A 178 -17.86 1.25 -4.06
C PRO A 178 -16.98 0.53 -3.04
N ALA A 179 -17.59 -0.26 -2.15
CA ALA A 179 -16.90 -1.13 -1.22
C ALA A 179 -16.07 -2.18 -1.97
N ARG A 180 -14.80 -2.34 -1.60
CA ARG A 180 -13.85 -3.30 -2.17
C ARG A 180 -12.93 -3.83 -1.09
N ARG A 181 -12.31 -4.99 -1.37
CA ARG A 181 -11.28 -5.59 -0.53
C ARG A 181 -9.98 -5.72 -1.31
N VAL A 182 -8.86 -5.73 -0.60
CA VAL A 182 -7.53 -5.80 -1.23
C VAL A 182 -7.34 -7.10 -2.01
N ARG A 183 -7.83 -8.24 -1.48
CA ARG A 183 -7.82 -9.55 -2.17
C ARG A 183 -8.54 -9.58 -3.52
N ASP A 184 -9.43 -8.62 -3.78
CA ASP A 184 -10.18 -8.53 -5.04
C ASP A 184 -9.43 -7.67 -6.09
N LEU A 185 -8.26 -7.12 -5.76
CA LEU A 185 -7.42 -6.34 -6.67
C LEU A 185 -6.63 -7.23 -7.63
N SER A 186 -6.42 -6.74 -8.85
CA SER A 186 -5.51 -7.34 -9.83
C SER A 186 -4.10 -6.75 -9.73
N THR A 187 -3.13 -7.40 -10.39
CA THR A 187 -1.73 -6.94 -10.52
C THR A 187 -1.60 -5.50 -11.02
N THR A 188 -2.45 -5.08 -11.95
CA THR A 188 -2.46 -3.71 -12.51
C THR A 188 -3.02 -2.65 -11.56
N SER A 189 -3.76 -3.09 -10.54
CA SER A 189 -4.45 -2.22 -9.58
C SER A 189 -3.94 -2.38 -8.15
N ALA A 190 -2.78 -3.02 -7.96
CA ALA A 190 -2.25 -3.36 -6.63
C ALA A 190 -1.93 -2.11 -5.78
N ASN A 191 -1.67 -0.96 -6.40
CA ASN A 191 -1.46 0.35 -5.77
C ASN A 191 -2.72 1.23 -5.77
N ARG A 192 -3.91 0.67 -6.05
CA ARG A 192 -5.17 1.40 -6.03
C ARG A 192 -5.63 1.68 -4.59
N VAL A 193 -6.03 2.93 -4.34
CA VAL A 193 -6.74 3.36 -3.13
C VAL A 193 -8.20 2.90 -3.22
N LEU A 194 -8.71 2.33 -2.13
CA LEU A 194 -10.07 1.78 -2.05
C LEU A 194 -10.79 2.20 -0.77
N CYS A 195 -12.09 1.96 -0.75
CA CYS A 195 -12.90 2.00 0.47
C CYS A 195 -13.30 0.57 0.85
N THR A 196 -13.12 0.20 2.11
CA THR A 196 -13.50 -1.11 2.64
C THR A 196 -14.50 -0.97 3.79
N GLU A 197 -15.49 -1.86 3.81
CA GLU A 197 -16.48 -1.98 4.89
C GLU A 197 -16.10 -3.08 5.90
N GLU A 198 -15.03 -3.83 5.64
CA GLU A 198 -14.63 -5.03 6.41
C GLU A 198 -14.35 -4.73 7.89
N TYR A 199 -13.87 -3.51 8.19
CA TYR A 199 -13.48 -3.10 9.54
C TYR A 199 -14.44 -2.12 10.22
N SER A 200 -15.41 -1.57 9.50
CA SER A 200 -16.30 -0.52 10.03
C SER A 200 -17.77 -0.96 10.12
N ARG A 201 -18.17 -2.00 9.37
CA ARG A 201 -19.53 -2.55 9.47
C ARG A 201 -19.76 -3.24 10.81
N TRP A 202 -20.86 -2.90 11.48
CA TRP A 202 -21.19 -3.34 12.85
C TRP A 202 -20.11 -3.01 13.90
N ALA A 203 -19.35 -1.92 13.67
CA ALA A 203 -18.34 -1.49 14.63
C ALA A 203 -18.98 -1.12 15.98
N GLY A 204 -18.49 -1.77 17.05
CA GLY A 204 -19.02 -1.67 18.42
C GLY A 204 -19.91 -2.85 18.86
N SER A 205 -20.37 -3.70 17.93
CA SER A 205 -21.21 -4.89 18.23
C SER A 205 -20.40 -6.20 18.25
N LYS A 206 -19.39 -6.32 17.40
CA LYS A 206 -18.43 -7.43 17.44
C LYS A 206 -17.24 -7.07 18.32
N LYS A 207 -16.70 -8.03 19.08
CA LYS A 207 -15.45 -7.88 19.87
C LYS A 207 -14.18 -7.72 18.99
N GLU A 208 -14.34 -7.38 17.72
CA GLU A 208 -13.22 -7.11 16.82
C GLU A 208 -12.72 -5.67 17.06
N LYS A 209 -11.50 -5.59 17.55
CA LYS A 209 -10.85 -4.33 17.93
C LYS A 209 -9.95 -3.75 16.84
N THR A 210 -9.58 -4.55 15.84
CA THR A 210 -8.52 -4.19 14.89
C THR A 210 -9.03 -3.65 13.56
N VAL A 211 -8.36 -2.61 13.06
CA VAL A 211 -8.43 -2.09 11.69
C VAL A 211 -7.07 -2.33 11.04
N ARG A 212 -7.06 -2.78 9.79
CA ARG A 212 -5.81 -3.08 9.07
C ARG A 212 -5.70 -2.29 7.77
N PHE A 213 -4.47 -1.98 7.42
CA PHE A 213 -4.07 -1.64 6.06
C PHE A 213 -3.25 -2.81 5.52
N GLU A 214 -3.79 -3.50 4.52
CA GLU A 214 -3.35 -4.83 4.10
C GLU A 214 -2.17 -4.71 3.11
N VAL A 215 -0.95 -4.63 3.64
CA VAL A 215 0.30 -4.62 2.87
C VAL A 215 0.63 -6.03 2.38
N ARG A 216 0.50 -7.03 3.25
CA ARG A 216 0.78 -8.43 2.93
C ARG A 216 -0.12 -8.94 1.82
N ASP A 217 -1.42 -8.61 1.85
CA ASP A 217 -2.36 -9.00 0.80
C ASP A 217 -2.00 -8.36 -0.56
N ARG A 218 -1.49 -7.11 -0.57
CA ARG A 218 -1.00 -6.48 -1.81
C ARG A 218 0.27 -7.13 -2.32
N PHE A 219 1.17 -7.57 -1.43
CA PHE A 219 2.34 -8.36 -1.83
C PHE A 219 1.95 -9.75 -2.35
N ALA A 220 0.94 -10.37 -1.75
CA ALA A 220 0.45 -11.69 -2.14
C ALA A 220 -0.11 -11.73 -3.57
N ILE A 221 -0.59 -10.60 -4.12
CA ILE A 221 -0.95 -10.45 -5.54
C ILE A 221 0.21 -10.85 -6.47
N PHE A 222 1.46 -10.63 -6.04
CA PHE A 222 2.67 -10.94 -6.82
C PHE A 222 3.43 -12.15 -6.29
N ALA A 223 3.56 -12.28 -4.97
CA ALA A 223 4.34 -13.35 -4.33
C ALA A 223 3.55 -14.63 -4.03
N GLY A 224 2.24 -14.63 -4.30
CA GLY A 224 1.30 -15.69 -3.91
C GLY A 224 0.87 -15.58 -2.43
N PRO A 225 -0.14 -16.35 -2.00
CA PRO A 225 -0.73 -16.25 -0.66
C PRO A 225 0.26 -16.54 0.47
N ASP A 226 1.19 -17.47 0.25
CA ASP A 226 2.23 -17.83 1.22
C ASP A 226 3.47 -16.90 1.17
N LEU A 227 3.46 -15.87 0.32
CA LEU A 227 4.61 -14.99 0.04
C LEU A 227 5.91 -15.74 -0.31
N LYS A 228 5.81 -16.90 -0.97
CA LYS A 228 6.97 -17.72 -1.36
C LYS A 228 7.63 -17.23 -2.63
N ASN A 229 6.88 -16.65 -3.58
CA ASN A 229 7.41 -16.20 -4.87
C ASN A 229 7.94 -14.75 -4.79
N MET A 230 8.92 -14.52 -3.91
CA MET A 230 9.50 -13.18 -3.69
C MET A 230 10.21 -12.62 -4.92
N ASP A 231 10.78 -13.47 -5.77
CA ASP A 231 11.43 -13.10 -7.02
C ASP A 231 10.50 -12.29 -7.95
N ASN A 232 9.24 -12.75 -8.09
CA ASN A 232 8.24 -12.03 -8.87
C ASN A 232 7.86 -10.71 -8.20
N LEU A 233 7.74 -10.66 -6.87
CA LEU A 233 7.48 -9.41 -6.16
C LEU A 233 8.58 -8.37 -6.40
N TYR A 234 9.86 -8.73 -6.23
CA TYR A 234 10.97 -7.82 -6.48
C TYR A 234 11.05 -7.35 -7.93
N THR A 235 10.83 -8.27 -8.87
CA THR A 235 10.75 -7.93 -10.29
C THR A 235 9.65 -6.89 -10.56
N ARG A 236 8.50 -7.00 -9.87
CA ARG A 236 7.38 -6.07 -9.99
C ARG A 236 7.61 -4.77 -9.24
N LEU A 237 8.28 -4.78 -8.09
CA LEU A 237 8.66 -3.56 -7.38
C LEU A 237 9.60 -2.68 -8.23
N GLU A 238 10.46 -3.29 -9.04
CA GLU A 238 11.34 -2.58 -9.97
C GLU A 238 10.62 -2.12 -11.26
N SER A 239 9.84 -3.01 -11.88
CA SER A 239 9.26 -2.75 -13.20
C SER A 239 7.91 -2.01 -13.17
N ALA A 240 7.13 -2.14 -12.09
CA ALA A 240 5.81 -1.53 -11.98
C ALA A 240 5.92 -0.11 -11.41
N LYS A 241 5.67 0.88 -12.28
CA LYS A 241 5.72 2.29 -11.91
C LYS A 241 4.80 2.60 -10.72
N GLY A 242 5.36 3.21 -9.68
CA GLY A 242 4.63 3.68 -8.50
C GLY A 242 4.24 2.59 -7.49
N LEU A 243 4.57 1.30 -7.73
CA LEU A 243 4.30 0.25 -6.76
C LEU A 243 5.19 0.39 -5.52
N LYS A 244 6.51 0.58 -5.72
CA LYS A 244 7.46 0.82 -4.62
C LYS A 244 7.11 2.10 -3.83
N ASP A 245 6.79 3.19 -4.54
CA ASP A 245 6.37 4.45 -3.92
C ASP A 245 5.03 4.33 -3.18
N PHE A 246 4.16 3.39 -3.59
CA PHE A 246 2.92 3.12 -2.87
C PHE A 246 3.18 2.64 -1.43
N PHE A 247 4.21 1.84 -1.19
CA PHE A 247 4.61 1.38 0.14
C PHE A 247 5.62 2.28 0.85
N THR A 248 6.07 3.34 0.18
CA THR A 248 6.92 4.36 0.79
C THR A 248 6.04 5.39 1.51
N VAL A 249 6.44 5.77 2.73
CA VAL A 249 5.81 6.84 3.54
C VAL A 249 6.88 7.61 4.34
N THR A 250 6.66 8.90 4.58
CA THR A 250 7.38 9.69 5.61
C THR A 250 6.54 9.94 6.84
N ASP A 251 5.22 10.00 6.64
CA ASP A 251 4.23 10.26 7.67
C ASP A 251 2.93 9.54 7.31
N LEU A 252 2.19 9.13 8.34
CA LEU A 252 0.82 8.64 8.24
C LEU A 252 -0.10 9.56 9.02
N ARG A 253 -1.34 9.72 8.56
CA ARG A 253 -2.38 10.43 9.30
C ARG A 253 -3.65 9.63 9.28
N MET A 254 -4.11 9.28 10.47
CA MET A 254 -5.43 8.70 10.67
C MET A 254 -6.39 9.85 10.91
N ARG A 255 -7.42 9.96 10.07
CA ARG A 255 -8.52 10.91 10.24
C ARG A 255 -9.74 10.15 10.70
N LEU A 256 -10.04 10.28 11.98
CA LEU A 256 -11.22 9.70 12.61
C LEU A 256 -12.39 10.67 12.40
N LEU A 257 -13.42 10.22 11.69
CA LEU A 257 -14.52 11.08 11.24
C LEU A 257 -15.84 10.80 11.94
N ARG A 258 -16.07 9.53 12.34
CA ARG A 258 -17.25 9.14 13.13
C ARG A 258 -16.92 7.96 14.06
N PRO A 259 -17.24 8.03 15.37
CA PRO A 259 -16.93 6.95 16.33
C PRO A 259 -17.80 5.71 16.10
N ALA A 260 -17.55 4.66 16.89
CA ALA A 260 -18.35 3.44 16.87
C ALA A 260 -19.81 3.75 17.27
N LEU A 261 -20.78 3.26 16.49
CA LEU A 261 -22.21 3.45 16.80
C LEU A 261 -22.89 2.19 17.37
N GLY A 262 -22.22 1.04 17.32
CA GLY A 262 -22.82 -0.23 17.73
C GLY A 262 -23.88 -0.77 16.77
N GLY A 263 -23.95 -0.25 15.54
CA GLY A 263 -24.93 -0.65 14.53
C GLY A 263 -26.35 -0.13 14.76
N THR A 264 -26.51 0.89 15.61
CA THR A 264 -27.78 1.55 15.91
C THR A 264 -27.64 3.07 15.79
N TYR A 265 -28.74 3.79 15.93
CA TYR A 265 -28.76 5.25 15.95
C TYR A 265 -28.00 5.81 17.17
N VAL A 266 -27.56 7.07 17.06
CA VAL A 266 -26.95 7.79 18.18
C VAL A 266 -27.98 7.98 19.29
N GLN A 267 -27.72 7.41 20.47
CA GLN A 267 -28.55 7.63 21.66
C GLN A 267 -28.16 8.96 22.29
N ARG A 268 -29.04 9.96 22.20
CA ARG A 268 -28.76 11.34 22.64
C ARG A 268 -28.73 11.48 24.15
N GLU A 269 -29.37 10.55 24.85
CA GLU A 269 -29.47 10.50 26.29
C GLU A 269 -28.16 10.02 26.94
N ASN A 270 -27.35 9.27 26.19
CA ASN A 270 -26.07 8.76 26.66
C ASN A 270 -24.98 8.94 25.59
N LEU A 271 -24.42 10.15 25.54
CA LEU A 271 -23.32 10.50 24.63
C LEU A 271 -21.94 10.05 25.14
N TYR A 272 -21.85 9.69 26.43
CA TYR A 272 -20.61 9.28 27.11
C TYR A 272 -20.04 7.94 26.64
N LYS A 273 -20.80 7.18 25.86
CA LYS A 273 -20.36 5.93 25.24
C LYS A 273 -19.72 6.10 23.86
N TYR A 274 -19.74 7.30 23.30
CA TYR A 274 -19.20 7.58 21.97
C TYR A 274 -17.89 8.36 22.08
N PHE A 275 -16.78 7.67 21.85
CA PHE A 275 -15.44 8.24 21.85
C PHE A 275 -14.50 7.35 21.04
N TYR A 276 -13.26 7.78 20.86
CA TYR A 276 -12.19 6.98 20.29
C TYR A 276 -11.25 6.51 21.39
N ALA A 277 -10.88 5.24 21.35
CA ALA A 277 -9.82 4.69 22.21
C ALA A 277 -8.90 3.80 21.37
N VAL A 278 -7.61 4.13 21.30
CA VAL A 278 -6.61 3.41 20.51
C VAL A 278 -5.56 2.85 21.46
N SER A 279 -5.43 1.53 21.51
CA SER A 279 -4.47 0.86 22.40
C SER A 279 -3.10 0.73 21.77
N ASN A 280 -3.03 0.27 20.52
CA ASN A 280 -1.75 0.04 19.86
C ASN A 280 -1.83 0.34 18.37
N ILE A 281 -0.78 0.97 17.86
CA ILE A 281 -0.55 1.21 16.43
C ILE A 281 0.75 0.52 16.04
N GLU A 282 0.63 -0.56 15.30
CA GLU A 282 1.77 -1.31 14.80
C GLU A 282 2.07 -0.93 13.35
N VAL A 283 3.29 -0.44 13.14
CA VAL A 283 3.84 -0.13 11.82
C VAL A 283 5.17 -0.86 11.69
N THR A 284 5.26 -1.80 10.75
CA THR A 284 6.48 -2.56 10.48
C THR A 284 7.00 -2.22 9.09
N GLY A 285 8.26 -1.79 9.03
CA GLY A 285 8.88 -1.35 7.80
C GLY A 285 10.39 -1.35 7.86
N ARG A 286 11.04 -0.88 6.81
CA ARG A 286 12.49 -0.66 6.73
C ARG A 286 12.78 0.76 6.27
N CYS A 287 13.96 1.29 6.58
CA CYS A 287 14.34 2.60 6.05
C CYS A 287 14.52 2.53 4.51
N LYS A 288 13.97 3.51 3.79
CA LYS A 288 14.27 3.69 2.36
C LYS A 288 15.72 4.14 2.20
N CYS A 289 16.59 3.25 1.73
CA CYS A 289 18.00 3.56 1.47
C CYS A 289 18.37 3.40 -0.01
N ASN A 290 17.36 3.34 -0.89
CA ASN A 290 17.52 3.21 -2.35
C ASN A 290 18.46 2.06 -2.77
N LEU A 291 18.46 0.96 -2.01
CA LEU A 291 19.32 -0.20 -2.21
C LEU A 291 20.85 0.07 -2.07
N HIS A 292 21.23 1.08 -1.28
CA HIS A 292 22.63 1.46 -1.01
C HIS A 292 23.04 1.44 0.46
N ALA A 293 22.24 0.85 1.36
CA ALA A 293 22.64 0.66 2.75
C ALA A 293 21.91 -0.54 3.35
N ASN A 294 22.62 -1.36 4.13
CA ASN A 294 22.05 -2.46 4.91
C ASN A 294 21.84 -2.10 6.39
N LEU A 295 22.23 -0.90 6.80
CA LEU A 295 22.09 -0.41 8.17
C LEU A 295 21.41 0.97 8.18
N CYS A 296 20.50 1.15 9.13
CA CYS A 296 19.81 2.40 9.40
C CYS A 296 19.90 2.68 10.90
N THR A 297 20.51 3.79 11.28
CA THR A 297 20.77 4.14 12.68
C THR A 297 20.05 5.42 13.06
N PHE A 298 19.66 5.54 14.33
CA PHE A 298 19.06 6.76 14.86
C PHE A 298 20.18 7.75 15.21
N LYS A 299 20.29 8.85 14.46
CA LYS A 299 21.31 9.89 14.62
C LYS A 299 20.65 11.27 14.58
N GLU A 300 21.03 12.13 15.52
CA GLU A 300 20.57 13.53 15.58
C GLU A 300 19.02 13.67 15.60
N GLY A 301 18.35 12.77 16.33
CA GLY A 301 16.88 12.81 16.50
C GLY A 301 16.08 12.26 15.31
N SER A 302 16.71 11.60 14.33
CA SER A 302 16.02 10.93 13.22
C SER A 302 16.73 9.67 12.75
N LEU A 303 16.00 8.76 12.11
CA LEU A 303 16.60 7.61 11.44
C LEU A 303 17.37 8.06 10.18
N GLN A 304 18.57 7.52 9.96
CA GLN A 304 19.41 7.83 8.80
C GLN A 304 20.08 6.55 8.27
N CYS A 305 20.16 6.42 6.94
CA CYS A 305 20.86 5.30 6.31
C CYS A 305 22.38 5.45 6.42
N GLU A 306 23.09 4.36 6.71
CA GLU A 306 24.55 4.33 6.64
C GLU A 306 25.00 4.04 5.21
N CYS A 307 25.09 5.10 4.41
CA CYS A 307 25.23 4.99 2.97
C CYS A 307 26.56 4.39 2.50
N GLU A 308 26.44 3.31 1.71
CA GLU A 308 27.50 2.65 0.96
C GLU A 308 27.47 3.09 -0.52
N HIS A 309 28.16 2.35 -1.39
CA HIS A 309 28.13 2.56 -2.85
C HIS A 309 28.51 3.98 -3.28
N ASN A 310 29.34 4.65 -2.46
CA ASN A 310 29.74 6.05 -2.63
C ASN A 310 28.57 7.06 -2.70
N THR A 311 27.45 6.72 -2.08
CA THR A 311 26.26 7.57 -1.94
C THR A 311 26.26 8.33 -0.61
N THR A 312 25.37 9.31 -0.47
CA THR A 312 25.20 10.13 0.74
C THR A 312 23.78 10.74 0.76
N GLY A 313 23.44 11.45 1.84
CA GLY A 313 22.08 11.91 2.13
C GLY A 313 21.27 10.90 2.94
N GLN A 314 20.16 11.35 3.53
CA GLN A 314 19.37 10.56 4.48
C GLN A 314 18.87 9.21 3.93
N ASP A 315 18.52 9.19 2.64
CA ASP A 315 18.04 8.00 1.91
C ASP A 315 19.07 7.44 0.92
N CYS A 316 20.33 7.90 0.97
CA CYS A 316 21.35 7.56 -0.02
C CYS A 316 20.99 8.00 -1.47
N GLY A 317 20.21 9.08 -1.58
CA GLY A 317 19.66 9.60 -2.85
C GLY A 317 20.59 10.50 -3.67
N LYS A 318 21.87 10.63 -3.31
CA LYS A 318 22.84 11.47 -4.03
C LYS A 318 24.25 10.88 -3.97
N CYS A 319 25.07 11.17 -4.98
CA CYS A 319 26.48 10.79 -4.99
C CYS A 319 27.35 11.71 -4.10
N LYS A 320 28.35 11.12 -3.43
CA LYS A 320 29.41 11.87 -2.73
C LYS A 320 30.13 12.81 -3.70
N LYS A 321 30.70 13.91 -3.19
CA LYS A 321 31.28 15.01 -4.00
C LYS A 321 32.28 14.53 -5.07
N ASN A 322 33.13 13.56 -4.73
CA ASN A 322 34.20 13.05 -5.61
C ASN A 322 33.76 11.87 -6.51
N PHE A 323 32.51 11.41 -6.40
CA PHE A 323 31.99 10.24 -7.10
C PHE A 323 30.84 10.60 -8.06
N ARG A 324 30.98 11.72 -8.76
CA ARG A 324 29.96 12.29 -9.65
C ARG A 324 30.29 12.14 -11.14
N SER A 325 31.09 11.14 -11.52
CA SER A 325 31.42 10.92 -12.94
C SER A 325 30.21 10.40 -13.74
N ARG A 326 29.21 9.84 -13.06
CA ARG A 326 27.90 9.47 -13.62
C ARG A 326 26.75 9.98 -12.75
N SER A 327 25.56 10.09 -13.34
CA SER A 327 24.34 10.45 -12.62
C SER A 327 24.01 9.39 -11.56
N TRP A 328 23.47 9.85 -10.43
CA TRP A 328 22.98 8.95 -9.38
C TRP A 328 21.86 8.05 -9.91
N ARG A 329 21.85 6.80 -9.46
CA ARG A 329 20.78 5.82 -9.70
C ARG A 329 20.63 4.98 -8.45
N ALA A 330 19.39 4.65 -8.08
CA ALA A 330 19.13 3.65 -7.05
C ALA A 330 19.72 2.29 -7.44
N GLY A 331 20.07 1.47 -6.46
CA GLY A 331 20.28 0.04 -6.70
C GLY A 331 19.00 -0.59 -7.25
N SER A 332 19.14 -1.74 -7.91
CA SER A 332 18.02 -2.50 -8.46
C SER A 332 18.02 -3.90 -7.86
N TYR A 333 16.82 -4.45 -7.65
CA TYR A 333 16.69 -5.87 -7.30
C TYR A 333 17.12 -6.81 -8.42
N LEU A 334 17.23 -6.29 -9.66
CA LEU A 334 17.58 -7.06 -10.85
C LEU A 334 19.06 -6.84 -11.27
N PRO A 335 19.71 -7.87 -11.84
CA PRO A 335 19.20 -9.24 -12.04
C PRO A 335 19.19 -10.05 -10.72
N LEU A 336 18.23 -10.97 -10.58
CA LEU A 336 18.19 -11.89 -9.44
C LEU A 336 19.39 -12.86 -9.49
N PRO A 337 19.92 -13.33 -8.33
CA PRO A 337 19.46 -13.06 -6.96
C PRO A 337 20.09 -11.82 -6.28
N ASN A 338 21.23 -11.33 -6.78
CA ASN A 338 22.04 -10.32 -6.06
C ASN A 338 21.70 -8.87 -6.41
N GLY A 339 20.91 -8.65 -7.45
CA GLY A 339 20.57 -7.32 -7.94
C GLY A 339 21.76 -6.59 -8.56
N SER A 340 21.62 -5.27 -8.71
CA SER A 340 22.69 -4.39 -9.17
C SER A 340 22.87 -3.21 -8.22
N PRO A 341 24.10 -2.92 -7.74
CA PRO A 341 24.36 -1.88 -6.75
C PRO A 341 24.24 -0.46 -7.31
N ASN A 342 24.40 -0.29 -8.63
CA ASN A 342 24.39 0.99 -9.33
C ASN A 342 25.22 2.10 -8.65
N ALA A 343 26.38 1.74 -8.09
CA ALA A 343 27.18 2.62 -7.25
C ALA A 343 27.63 3.93 -7.94
N CYS A 344 27.89 4.97 -7.17
CA CYS A 344 28.48 6.19 -7.69
C CYS A 344 29.96 5.95 -8.06
N ALA A 345 30.41 6.58 -9.15
CA ALA A 345 31.76 6.35 -9.71
C ALA A 345 32.60 7.63 -9.64
N ALA A 346 33.90 7.48 -9.36
CA ALA A 346 34.85 8.58 -9.49
C ALA A 346 35.29 8.73 -10.96
N ALA A 347 35.98 9.83 -11.26
CA ALA A 347 36.58 10.01 -12.59
C ALA A 347 37.69 8.97 -12.79
N GLY A 348 37.66 8.24 -13.91
CA GLY A 348 38.66 7.21 -14.23
C GLY A 348 38.42 5.84 -13.56
N SER A 349 37.34 5.65 -12.78
CA SER A 349 37.01 4.32 -12.24
C SER A 349 36.41 3.42 -13.32
N ALA A 350 37.17 2.42 -13.77
CA ALA A 350 36.71 1.36 -14.65
C ALA A 350 35.86 0.33 -13.87
N PHE A 351 34.61 0.67 -13.53
CA PHE A 351 33.64 -0.34 -13.11
C PHE A 351 32.98 -0.91 -14.38
N GLY A 352 33.30 -2.17 -14.67
CA GLY A 352 32.97 -2.91 -15.88
C GLY A 352 31.65 -2.52 -16.54
N THR A 353 31.75 -1.86 -17.69
CA THR A 353 30.68 -1.85 -18.68
C THR A 353 30.55 -3.26 -19.23
N TYR A 354 29.38 -3.86 -19.10
CA TYR A 354 29.04 -5.10 -19.81
C TYR A 354 28.99 -4.75 -21.31
N GLU A 355 30.12 -4.82 -22.00
CA GLU A 355 30.16 -4.70 -23.45
C GLU A 355 29.49 -5.94 -24.04
N ARG A 356 28.38 -5.71 -24.74
CA ARG A 356 27.75 -6.72 -25.59
C ARG A 356 28.82 -7.23 -26.57
N PRO A 357 29.05 -8.55 -26.72
CA PRO A 357 30.01 -9.04 -27.70
C PRO A 357 29.59 -8.55 -29.08
N GLN A 358 30.42 -7.71 -29.72
CA GLN A 358 30.25 -7.41 -31.14
C GLN A 358 30.43 -8.71 -31.91
N ARG A 359 29.49 -8.99 -32.83
CA ARG A 359 29.65 -10.08 -33.79
C ARG A 359 30.92 -9.85 -34.60
N VAL A 360 31.87 -10.75 -34.43
CA VAL A 360 33.02 -10.91 -35.33
C VAL A 360 32.45 -11.30 -36.70
N ASN A 361 32.48 -10.36 -37.65
CA ASN A 361 32.28 -10.68 -39.06
C ASN A 361 33.61 -11.13 -39.64
N THR A 362 33.67 -12.39 -40.05
CA THR A 362 34.78 -13.00 -40.78
C THR A 362 34.99 -12.33 -42.15
N PRO A 363 36.23 -12.28 -42.67
CA PRO A 363 36.54 -11.56 -43.90
C PRO A 363 36.04 -12.34 -45.13
N LYS A 364 35.35 -11.65 -46.05
CA LYS A 364 35.08 -12.17 -47.40
C LYS A 364 36.13 -11.68 -48.38
N THR A 365 36.69 -12.65 -49.08
CA THR A 365 37.67 -12.59 -50.14
C THR A 365 37.25 -11.71 -51.31
N THR A 366 38.23 -10.98 -51.83
CA THR A 366 38.24 -10.12 -53.02
C THR A 366 37.96 -10.87 -54.33
N THR A 367 37.15 -10.26 -55.21
CA THR A 367 37.23 -10.46 -56.67
C THR A 367 37.05 -9.12 -57.37
N ALA A 368 37.81 -8.93 -58.45
CA ALA A 368 38.18 -7.66 -59.08
C ALA A 368 37.10 -6.97 -59.93
N LYS A 369 37.32 -5.66 -60.11
CA LYS A 369 36.63 -4.69 -60.99
C LYS A 369 36.71 -5.05 -62.48
N THR A 370 35.64 -4.69 -63.21
CA THR A 370 35.73 -4.19 -64.59
C THR A 370 34.91 -2.90 -64.73
N THR A 371 35.54 -1.92 -65.36
CA THR A 371 35.16 -0.52 -65.54
C THR A 371 34.31 -0.33 -66.81
N THR A 372 33.29 0.53 -66.79
CA THR A 372 33.02 1.41 -67.95
C THR A 372 32.30 2.70 -67.56
N THR A 373 32.74 3.76 -68.23
CA THR A 373 32.54 5.20 -68.02
C THR A 373 31.29 5.72 -68.74
N THR A 374 30.59 6.74 -68.21
CA THR A 374 30.11 7.91 -68.97
C THR A 374 29.55 9.02 -68.05
N THR A 375 29.74 10.26 -68.50
CA THR A 375 29.76 11.58 -67.84
C THR A 375 28.35 12.24 -67.72
N PRO A 376 28.17 13.50 -67.23
CA PRO A 376 27.03 13.88 -66.40
C PRO A 376 26.04 14.81 -67.11
N THR A 377 24.86 15.05 -66.54
CA THR A 377 24.03 16.20 -66.93
C THR A 377 23.24 16.75 -65.74
N THR A 378 23.46 18.04 -65.53
CA THR A 378 22.79 19.00 -64.65
C THR A 378 21.31 19.15 -65.01
N THR A 379 20.38 19.29 -64.06
CA THR A 379 19.50 20.48 -63.87
C THR A 379 18.35 20.27 -62.86
N THR A 380 18.29 21.24 -61.92
CA THR A 380 17.13 22.02 -61.46
C THR A 380 15.99 21.40 -60.64
N THR A 381 15.95 21.89 -59.40
CA THR A 381 14.82 22.20 -58.50
C THR A 381 13.46 22.50 -59.15
N THR A 382 12.38 21.93 -58.62
CA THR A 382 11.16 22.71 -58.33
C THR A 382 10.34 22.07 -57.21
N SER A 383 10.03 22.90 -56.22
CA SER A 383 9.07 22.69 -55.15
C SER A 383 7.64 22.92 -55.65
N THR A 384 6.68 22.09 -55.23
CA THR A 384 5.26 22.43 -55.33
C THR A 384 4.51 22.09 -54.06
N THR A 385 3.95 23.15 -53.49
CA THR A 385 3.04 23.25 -52.36
C THR A 385 1.65 22.72 -52.74
N THR A 386 0.96 22.05 -51.81
CA THR A 386 -0.50 21.87 -51.92
C THR A 386 -1.18 22.11 -50.58
N THR A 387 -2.11 23.06 -50.59
CA THR A 387 -2.89 23.56 -49.46
C THR A 387 -4.24 22.82 -49.38
N THR A 388 -4.67 22.56 -48.15
CA THR A 388 -6.01 22.27 -47.58
C THR A 388 -7.26 22.14 -48.47
N THR A 389 -8.09 21.13 -48.15
CA THR A 389 -9.54 21.32 -47.95
C THR A 389 -10.14 20.27 -47.00
N THR A 390 -10.87 20.75 -46.00
CA THR A 390 -11.78 20.06 -45.08
C THR A 390 -13.13 19.78 -45.74
N THR A 391 -13.68 18.57 -45.56
CA THR A 391 -15.11 18.30 -45.78
C THR A 391 -15.66 17.24 -44.82
N THR A 392 -16.62 17.66 -44.00
CA THR A 392 -17.54 16.89 -43.13
C THR A 392 -18.71 16.32 -43.92
N THR A 393 -19.16 15.09 -43.62
CA THR A 393 -20.48 14.53 -44.01
C THR A 393 -20.84 13.28 -43.15
N PRO A 394 -22.12 12.81 -43.08
CA PRO A 394 -22.89 12.77 -41.82
C PRO A 394 -23.36 11.37 -41.35
N LEU A 395 -23.98 11.32 -40.17
CA LEU A 395 -24.72 10.17 -39.59
C LEU A 395 -25.94 9.75 -40.43
N PRO A 396 -26.37 8.47 -40.33
CA PRO A 396 -27.76 8.08 -40.52
C PRO A 396 -28.41 7.53 -39.24
N ALA A 397 -29.73 7.75 -39.11
CA ALA A 397 -30.58 7.30 -38.01
C ALA A 397 -31.52 6.14 -38.42
N THR A 398 -31.63 5.15 -37.52
CA THR A 398 -32.74 4.24 -37.15
C THR A 398 -33.59 3.49 -38.18
N THR A 399 -33.68 2.14 -37.99
CA THR A 399 -34.96 1.40 -37.96
C THR A 399 -34.84 0.15 -37.05
N THR A 400 -35.82 -0.03 -36.17
CA THR A 400 -36.00 -1.10 -35.18
C THR A 400 -36.79 -2.29 -35.74
N GLN A 401 -36.39 -3.53 -35.41
CA GLN A 401 -37.31 -4.69 -35.23
C GLN A 401 -36.81 -5.64 -34.12
N PRO A 402 -37.72 -6.37 -33.43
CA PRO A 402 -37.47 -6.94 -32.10
C PRO A 402 -37.09 -8.43 -32.17
N GLY A 403 -36.10 -8.84 -31.39
CA GLY A 403 -35.69 -10.25 -31.31
C GLY A 403 -35.02 -10.62 -29.99
N GLY A 404 -35.75 -11.37 -29.17
CA GLY A 404 -35.24 -12.42 -28.27
C GLY A 404 -34.39 -12.03 -27.06
N CYS A 405 -35.00 -12.06 -25.86
CA CYS A 405 -34.24 -12.22 -24.62
C CYS A 405 -33.67 -13.64 -24.51
N HIS A 406 -32.35 -13.79 -24.57
CA HIS A 406 -31.66 -14.99 -24.10
C HIS A 406 -31.70 -15.06 -22.56
N ALA A 407 -32.34 -16.09 -22.01
CA ALA A 407 -32.24 -16.43 -20.60
C ALA A 407 -30.79 -16.86 -20.27
N ARG A 408 -30.11 -16.15 -19.36
CA ARG A 408 -28.86 -16.62 -18.75
C ARG A 408 -29.20 -17.40 -17.48
N CYS A 409 -29.05 -18.72 -17.52
CA CYS A 409 -29.04 -19.58 -16.33
C CYS A 409 -27.75 -19.36 -15.53
N LEU A 410 -27.87 -19.16 -14.21
CA LEU A 410 -26.74 -19.17 -13.27
C LEU A 410 -26.25 -20.60 -13.06
N THR A 411 -24.94 -20.81 -13.10
CA THR A 411 -24.26 -22.09 -12.85
C THR A 411 -24.16 -22.39 -11.36
N TRP A 412 -24.35 -23.67 -11.00
CA TRP A 412 -24.34 -24.21 -9.64
C TRP A 412 -22.90 -24.39 -9.11
N ARG A 413 -22.62 -24.09 -7.83
CA ARG A 413 -21.40 -24.47 -7.10
C ARG A 413 -21.76 -25.53 -6.03
N PRO A 414 -21.01 -26.64 -5.89
CA PRO A 414 -21.34 -27.72 -4.96
C PRO A 414 -20.94 -27.38 -3.52
N GLY A 415 -21.78 -27.71 -2.53
CA GLY A 415 -21.35 -27.65 -1.13
C GLY A 415 -22.37 -27.93 -0.01
N LEU A 416 -23.68 -27.82 -0.21
CA LEU A 416 -24.66 -28.15 0.82
C LEU A 416 -25.95 -28.77 0.22
N PHE A 417 -26.20 -30.05 0.57
CA PHE A 417 -27.37 -30.90 0.30
C PHE A 417 -27.50 -31.63 -1.07
N PRO A 418 -28.07 -32.87 -1.08
CA PRO A 418 -28.14 -33.73 -2.26
C PRO A 418 -29.43 -33.52 -3.09
N ALA A 419 -29.29 -33.65 -4.41
CA ALA A 419 -30.29 -33.69 -5.50
C ALA A 419 -30.85 -32.34 -6.05
N PRO A 420 -31.03 -32.22 -7.39
CA PRO A 420 -31.48 -30.99 -8.04
C PRO A 420 -33.02 -30.96 -8.17
N LEU A 421 -33.66 -29.92 -7.65
CA LEU A 421 -35.04 -29.56 -7.99
C LEU A 421 -35.01 -28.27 -8.80
N PHE A 422 -35.20 -28.37 -10.12
CA PHE A 422 -35.43 -27.22 -10.98
C PHE A 422 -36.86 -26.72 -10.79
N SER A 423 -37.03 -25.48 -10.32
CA SER A 423 -38.33 -24.79 -10.38
C SER A 423 -38.15 -23.45 -11.11
N CYS A 424 -38.69 -23.38 -12.33
CA CYS A 424 -38.84 -22.13 -13.07
C CYS A 424 -40.11 -21.43 -12.56
N PHE A 425 -39.98 -20.23 -11.97
CA PHE A 425 -41.15 -19.40 -11.64
C PHE A 425 -41.58 -18.59 -12.87
N PRO A 426 -42.84 -18.65 -13.32
CA PRO A 426 -43.33 -17.78 -14.38
C PRO A 426 -43.57 -16.36 -13.83
N TRP A 427 -43.05 -15.37 -14.54
CA TRP A 427 -43.34 -13.95 -14.33
C TRP A 427 -44.39 -13.52 -15.34
N ASP A 428 -45.47 -12.87 -14.87
CA ASP A 428 -46.43 -12.23 -15.77
C ASP A 428 -46.04 -10.76 -15.90
N CYS A 429 -45.77 -10.34 -17.13
CA CYS A 429 -45.23 -9.02 -17.45
C CYS A 429 -46.15 -8.34 -18.47
N ARG A 430 -46.68 -7.16 -18.12
CA ARG A 430 -47.46 -6.33 -19.04
C ARG A 430 -46.75 -5.00 -19.32
N ALA A 431 -46.97 -4.47 -20.52
CA ALA A 431 -46.45 -3.18 -20.93
C ALA A 431 -47.09 -2.06 -20.11
N GLY A 432 -46.28 -1.33 -19.35
CA GLY A 432 -46.68 -0.16 -18.58
C GLY A 432 -46.15 1.11 -19.23
N GLY A 433 -46.77 1.53 -20.34
CA GLY A 433 -46.37 2.74 -21.05
C GLY A 433 -44.96 2.70 -21.69
N PRO A 434 -44.52 3.78 -22.36
CA PRO A 434 -43.29 3.77 -23.15
C PRO A 434 -42.07 3.68 -22.24
N GLY A 435 -41.35 2.54 -22.29
CA GLY A 435 -40.05 2.35 -21.66
C GLY A 435 -40.02 1.59 -20.34
N TYR A 436 -41.18 1.20 -19.78
CA TYR A 436 -41.24 0.43 -18.53
C TYR A 436 -42.01 -0.89 -18.69
N LEU A 437 -41.44 -1.96 -18.14
CA LEU A 437 -42.10 -3.27 -17.99
C LEU A 437 -42.42 -3.49 -16.50
N LEU A 438 -43.69 -3.70 -16.18
CA LEU A 438 -44.12 -4.13 -14.85
C LEU A 438 -44.20 -5.66 -14.84
N CYS A 439 -43.33 -6.30 -14.07
CA CYS A 439 -43.32 -7.74 -13.88
C CYS A 439 -43.71 -8.08 -12.44
N ARG A 440 -44.71 -8.95 -12.28
CA ARG A 440 -45.20 -9.39 -10.97
C ARG A 440 -44.87 -10.88 -10.77
N MET A 441 -44.25 -11.21 -9.63
CA MET A 441 -43.95 -12.59 -9.27
C MET A 441 -45.24 -13.27 -8.78
N MET A 442 -45.67 -14.34 -9.47
CA MET A 442 -46.84 -15.11 -9.07
C MET A 442 -46.45 -16.11 -7.97
N ILE A 443 -46.80 -15.81 -6.72
CA ILE A 443 -46.68 -16.77 -5.61
C ILE A 443 -47.97 -17.58 -5.54
N LYS A 444 -47.95 -18.83 -6.02
CA LYS A 444 -49.02 -19.81 -5.72
C LYS A 444 -48.89 -20.23 -4.26
N ARG A 445 -49.87 -19.88 -3.41
CA ARG A 445 -50.07 -20.57 -2.13
C ARG A 445 -50.59 -21.98 -2.43
N HIS A 446 -49.82 -23.00 -2.10
CA HIS A 446 -50.37 -24.33 -1.88
C HIS A 446 -50.90 -24.38 -0.45
N GLY A 447 -52.17 -24.75 -0.31
CA GLY A 447 -52.81 -25.04 0.98
C GLY A 447 -52.50 -26.44 1.49
#